data_AF-A0A0X8HVV4-F1
#
_entry.id   AF-A0A0X8HVV4-F1
#
_cell.length_a   1.000
_cell.length_b   1.000
_cell.length_c   1.000
_cell.angle_alpha   90.00
_cell.angle_beta   90.00
_cell.angle_gamma   90.00
#
_symmetry.space_group_name_H-M   'P 1'
#
loop_
_entity.id
_entity.type
_entity.pdbx_description
1 polymer ?
#
loop_
_entity_poly.entity_id
_entity_poly.type
_entity_poly.pdbx_seq_one_letter_code
_entity_poly.pdbx_strand_id
1 'polypeptide(L)'
;MEDPFLAYSPFRDHTNLVLRHGHEVLVSFLVYHFLIYRWLAPTANRLVFGDFYLRSAKRDKINFDIHSTSMVQALVCLALIMPVMKLPVDLELYSYYNEYVSLVSAHMMGYFLWDFYVCARYCKFFGIGFLGHAVGSLMVTTCTLRPSYQQWVGKFLVFEASTPLVNVNWYISQLSRAPSTRKRVIPARVNFVNGILLFITFFCVRIVWGTIALVLLDYQVWKQWSSDTPVFLGLLVPSVNLLMTVLNFYWFSKMVTIAKKTYNASKKVSKLA
;
A
#
# COMPACT_ATOMS: atom_id res chain seq x y z
N MET A 1 -7.01 -19.22 -12.10
CA MET A 1 -7.34 -18.19 -13.10
C MET A 1 -6.09 -17.99 -13.94
N GLU A 2 -6.29 -17.80 -15.23
CA GLU A 2 -5.20 -17.55 -16.18
C GLU A 2 -4.92 -16.06 -16.27
N ASP A 3 -3.72 -15.71 -16.71
CA ASP A 3 -3.32 -14.34 -16.99
C ASP A 3 -3.73 -13.96 -18.43
N PRO A 4 -4.70 -13.04 -18.61
CA PRO A 4 -5.16 -12.66 -19.95
C PRO A 4 -4.13 -11.81 -20.72
N PHE A 5 -3.11 -11.26 -20.05
CA PHE A 5 -2.13 -10.36 -20.65
C PHE A 5 -0.82 -11.05 -21.02
N LEU A 6 -0.63 -12.28 -20.54
CA LEU A 6 0.57 -13.05 -20.82
C LEU A 6 0.80 -13.31 -22.31
N ALA A 7 -0.27 -13.41 -23.11
CA ALA A 7 -0.20 -13.59 -24.56
C ALA A 7 0.57 -12.45 -25.26
N TYR A 8 0.66 -11.27 -24.65
CA TYR A 8 1.38 -10.11 -25.16
C TYR A 8 2.85 -10.04 -24.70
N SER A 9 3.30 -11.00 -23.87
CA SER A 9 4.68 -11.02 -23.40
C SER A 9 5.65 -11.42 -24.52
N PRO A 10 6.71 -10.63 -24.76
CA PRO A 10 7.82 -11.04 -25.63
C PRO A 10 8.57 -12.28 -25.11
N PHE A 11 8.42 -12.61 -23.82
CA PHE A 11 9.08 -13.71 -23.12
C PHE A 11 8.07 -14.72 -22.55
N ARG A 12 6.90 -14.88 -23.20
CA ARG A 12 5.78 -15.70 -22.70
C ARG A 12 6.17 -17.14 -22.37
N ASP A 13 7.15 -17.71 -23.08
CA ASP A 13 7.60 -19.10 -22.95
C ASP A 13 8.84 -19.23 -22.04
N HIS A 14 9.28 -18.13 -21.42
CA HIS A 14 10.47 -18.10 -20.58
C HIS A 14 10.18 -18.58 -19.14
N THR A 15 11.08 -19.37 -18.55
CA THR A 15 10.91 -19.95 -17.21
C THR A 15 11.04 -18.93 -16.07
N ASN A 16 11.87 -17.90 -16.26
CA ASN A 16 11.97 -16.76 -15.34
C ASN A 16 10.71 -15.87 -15.40
N LEU A 17 9.93 -15.86 -14.31
CA LEU A 17 8.66 -15.12 -14.26
C LEU A 17 8.85 -13.59 -14.29
N VAL A 18 10.00 -13.07 -13.86
CA VAL A 18 10.30 -11.63 -13.99
C VAL A 18 10.40 -11.22 -15.46
N LEU A 19 10.97 -12.07 -16.31
CA LEU A 19 11.00 -11.82 -17.76
C LEU A 19 9.61 -12.02 -18.37
N ARG A 20 8.94 -13.11 -17.97
CA ARG A 20 7.62 -13.50 -18.47
C ARG A 20 6.55 -12.44 -18.21
N HIS A 21 6.53 -11.85 -17.01
CA HIS A 21 5.59 -10.80 -16.60
C HIS A 21 6.22 -9.38 -16.60
N GLY A 22 7.42 -9.23 -17.16
CA GLY A 22 8.14 -7.95 -17.14
C GLY A 22 7.42 -6.84 -17.91
N HIS A 23 6.68 -7.20 -18.95
CA HIS A 23 5.82 -6.26 -19.69
C HIS A 23 4.68 -5.74 -18.80
N GLU A 24 4.07 -6.58 -17.98
CA GLU A 24 3.02 -6.18 -17.01
C GLU A 24 3.57 -5.25 -15.94
N VAL A 25 4.77 -5.53 -15.42
CA VAL A 25 5.47 -4.64 -14.48
C VAL A 25 5.68 -3.26 -15.12
N LEU A 26 6.20 -3.24 -16.35
CA LEU A 26 6.47 -2.01 -17.08
C LEU A 26 5.17 -1.24 -17.37
N VAL A 27 4.14 -1.92 -17.89
CA VAL A 27 2.84 -1.32 -18.19
C VAL A 27 2.22 -0.76 -16.91
N SER A 28 2.22 -1.51 -15.81
CA SER A 28 1.72 -1.02 -14.52
C SER A 28 2.47 0.25 -14.07
N PHE A 29 3.80 0.25 -14.11
CA PHE A 29 4.60 1.45 -13.79
C PHE A 29 4.24 2.65 -14.67
N LEU A 30 4.15 2.46 -15.99
CA LEU A 30 3.83 3.52 -16.94
C LEU A 30 2.40 4.04 -16.74
N VAL A 31 1.44 3.16 -16.49
CA VAL A 31 0.06 3.52 -16.17
C VAL A 31 0.01 4.34 -14.89
N TYR A 32 0.68 3.90 -13.82
CA TYR A 32 0.73 4.67 -12.59
C TYR A 32 1.41 6.03 -12.76
N HIS A 33 2.51 6.10 -13.50
CA HIS A 33 3.25 7.34 -13.68
C HIS A 33 2.54 8.34 -14.60
N PHE A 34 2.13 7.91 -15.79
CA PHE A 34 1.63 8.81 -16.83
C PHE A 34 0.12 8.96 -16.81
N LEU A 35 -0.62 7.86 -16.66
CA LEU A 35 -2.08 7.92 -16.70
C LEU A 35 -2.66 8.30 -15.34
N ILE A 36 -2.25 7.65 -14.26
CA ILE A 36 -2.85 7.87 -12.95
C ILE A 36 -2.28 9.12 -12.28
N TYR A 37 -0.97 9.17 -12.04
CA TYR A 37 -0.34 10.25 -11.29
C TYR A 37 -0.30 11.59 -12.03
N ARG A 38 0.07 11.59 -13.32
CA ARG A 38 0.22 12.83 -14.09
C ARG A 38 -1.08 13.36 -14.69
N TRP A 39 -2.08 12.51 -14.93
CA TRP A 39 -3.31 12.91 -15.61
C TRP A 39 -4.57 12.74 -14.76
N LEU A 40 -4.90 11.52 -14.33
CA LEU A 40 -6.14 11.22 -13.60
C LEU A 40 -6.18 11.92 -12.25
N ALA A 41 -5.12 11.83 -11.44
CA ALA A 41 -5.08 12.38 -10.09
C ALA A 41 -5.23 13.91 -10.07
N PRO A 42 -4.47 14.71 -10.85
CA PRO A 42 -4.68 16.16 -10.92
C PRO A 42 -6.07 16.55 -11.45
N THR A 43 -6.59 15.80 -12.43
CA THR A 43 -7.93 16.04 -13.00
C THR A 43 -9.02 15.77 -11.96
N ALA A 44 -8.96 14.62 -11.29
CA ALA A 44 -9.88 14.26 -10.21
C ALA A 44 -9.77 15.26 -9.05
N ASN A 45 -8.56 15.65 -8.65
CA ASN A 45 -8.34 16.63 -7.59
C ASN A 45 -8.90 18.01 -7.94
N ARG A 46 -8.75 18.45 -9.20
CA ARG A 46 -9.39 19.68 -9.70
C ARG A 46 -10.92 19.59 -9.66
N LEU A 47 -11.49 18.45 -10.04
CA LEU A 47 -12.95 18.25 -10.04
C LEU A 47 -13.53 18.20 -8.61
N VAL A 48 -12.88 17.48 -7.70
CA VAL A 48 -13.38 17.24 -6.34
C VAL A 48 -13.08 18.42 -5.41
N PHE A 49 -11.88 19.00 -5.49
CA PHE A 49 -11.43 20.05 -4.55
C PHE A 49 -11.42 21.45 -5.15
N GLY A 50 -11.61 21.59 -6.47
CA GLY A 50 -11.76 22.87 -7.16
C GLY A 50 -10.66 23.88 -6.83
N ASP A 51 -11.09 25.09 -6.49
CA ASP A 51 -10.23 26.22 -6.13
C ASP A 51 -9.28 25.94 -4.97
N PHE A 52 -9.63 25.04 -4.04
CA PHE A 52 -8.75 24.68 -2.93
C PHE A 52 -7.47 24.02 -3.46
N TYR A 53 -7.60 23.05 -4.35
CA TYR A 53 -6.45 22.40 -4.99
C TYR A 53 -5.74 23.36 -5.94
N LEU A 54 -6.47 24.09 -6.80
CA LEU A 54 -5.86 24.97 -7.80
C LEU A 54 -5.01 26.09 -7.19
N ARG A 55 -5.41 26.64 -6.04
CA ARG A 55 -4.66 27.69 -5.33
C ARG A 55 -3.64 27.16 -4.32
N SER A 56 -3.60 25.85 -4.09
CA SER A 56 -2.62 25.24 -3.18
C SER A 56 -1.19 25.37 -3.70
N ALA A 57 -0.23 25.41 -2.77
CA ALA A 57 1.19 25.44 -3.11
C ALA A 57 1.59 24.18 -3.88
N LYS A 58 2.66 24.27 -4.69
CA LYS A 58 3.15 23.15 -5.51
C LYS A 58 3.36 21.86 -4.70
N ARG A 59 3.90 21.98 -3.48
CA ARG A 59 4.11 20.85 -2.58
C ARG A 59 2.80 20.16 -2.19
N ASP A 60 1.77 20.93 -1.85
CA ASP A 60 0.49 20.38 -1.43
C ASP A 60 -0.22 19.72 -2.61
N LYS A 61 -0.17 20.32 -3.80
CA LYS A 61 -0.67 19.69 -5.03
C LYS A 61 -0.05 18.32 -5.27
N ILE A 62 1.28 18.21 -5.16
CA ILE A 62 1.99 16.94 -5.29
C ILE A 62 1.49 15.92 -4.26
N ASN A 63 1.28 16.32 -3.01
CA ASN A 63 0.73 15.41 -1.99
C ASN A 63 -0.70 14.99 -2.32
N PHE A 64 -1.56 15.90 -2.76
CA PHE A 64 -2.91 15.59 -3.23
C PHE A 64 -2.87 14.55 -4.36
N ASP A 65 -1.98 14.71 -5.33
CA ASP A 65 -1.89 13.81 -6.48
C ASP A 65 -1.36 12.42 -6.07
N ILE A 66 -0.44 12.36 -5.10
CA ILE A 66 0.09 11.10 -4.54
C ILE A 66 -0.99 10.36 -3.75
N HIS A 67 -1.75 11.06 -2.88
CA HIS A 67 -2.86 10.46 -2.14
C HIS A 67 -3.97 9.95 -3.09
N SER A 68 -4.21 10.64 -4.20
CA SER A 68 -5.20 10.19 -5.20
C SER A 68 -4.69 8.97 -5.96
N THR A 69 -3.40 8.93 -6.27
CA THR A 69 -2.77 7.77 -6.91
C THR A 69 -2.78 6.54 -6.01
N SER A 70 -2.44 6.70 -4.73
CA SER A 70 -2.47 5.58 -3.77
C SER A 70 -3.90 5.13 -3.44
N MET A 71 -4.90 6.03 -3.53
CA MET A 71 -6.31 5.65 -3.44
C MET A 71 -6.70 4.69 -4.55
N VAL A 72 -6.35 5.02 -5.80
CA VAL A 72 -6.63 4.15 -6.96
C VAL A 72 -5.93 2.81 -6.78
N GLN A 73 -4.65 2.81 -6.42
CA GLN A 73 -3.91 1.58 -6.18
C GLN A 73 -4.55 0.71 -5.10
N ALA A 74 -4.95 1.28 -3.98
CA ALA A 74 -5.53 0.49 -2.91
C ALA A 74 -6.82 -0.21 -3.35
N LEU A 75 -7.69 0.49 -4.09
CA LEU A 75 -8.92 -0.08 -4.62
C LEU A 75 -8.65 -1.17 -5.67
N VAL A 76 -7.71 -0.93 -6.59
CA VAL A 76 -7.31 -1.92 -7.60
C VAL A 76 -6.69 -3.15 -6.94
N CYS A 77 -5.78 -2.95 -5.98
CA CYS A 77 -5.15 -4.02 -5.21
C CYS A 77 -6.19 -4.89 -4.51
N LEU A 78 -7.11 -4.29 -3.75
CA LEU A 78 -8.16 -5.02 -3.03
C LEU A 78 -9.05 -5.84 -3.98
N ALA A 79 -9.36 -5.31 -5.16
CA ALA A 79 -10.11 -6.06 -6.17
C ALA A 79 -9.32 -7.25 -6.73
N LEU A 80 -8.05 -7.04 -7.09
CA LEU A 80 -7.18 -8.06 -7.68
C LEU A 80 -6.83 -9.20 -6.71
N ILE A 81 -6.72 -8.93 -5.41
CA ILE A 81 -6.35 -9.97 -4.44
C ILE A 81 -7.52 -10.86 -4.03
N MET A 82 -8.78 -10.48 -4.27
CA MET A 82 -9.97 -11.24 -3.87
C MET A 82 -9.89 -12.76 -4.17
N PRO A 83 -9.51 -13.20 -5.37
CA PRO A 83 -9.33 -14.62 -5.63
C PRO A 83 -8.03 -15.21 -5.06
N VAL A 84 -6.97 -14.41 -4.94
CA VAL A 84 -5.67 -14.82 -4.36
C VAL A 84 -5.84 -15.13 -2.87
N MET A 85 -6.72 -14.42 -2.17
CA MET A 85 -7.02 -14.64 -0.75
C MET A 85 -7.56 -16.03 -0.44
N LYS A 86 -8.12 -16.74 -1.43
CA LYS A 86 -8.66 -18.10 -1.27
C LYS A 86 -7.59 -19.19 -1.36
N LEU A 87 -6.35 -18.85 -1.69
CA LEU A 87 -5.28 -19.84 -1.78
C LEU A 87 -4.95 -20.40 -0.39
N PRO A 88 -4.81 -21.74 -0.26
CA PRO A 88 -4.37 -22.37 0.98
C PRO A 88 -3.02 -21.82 1.46
N VAL A 89 -2.77 -21.89 2.76
CA VAL A 89 -1.50 -21.43 3.37
C VAL A 89 -0.42 -22.50 3.39
N ASP A 90 -0.78 -23.75 3.18
CA ASP A 90 0.06 -24.94 3.32
C ASP A 90 0.72 -25.38 2.00
N LEU A 91 0.58 -24.61 0.91
CA LEU A 91 1.24 -24.90 -0.36
C LEU A 91 2.76 -24.80 -0.22
N GLU A 92 3.48 -25.37 -1.18
CA GLU A 92 4.94 -25.30 -1.21
C GLU A 92 5.45 -23.87 -1.37
N LEU A 93 6.37 -23.46 -0.51
CA LEU A 93 6.78 -22.07 -0.37
C LEU A 93 7.73 -21.62 -1.48
N TYR A 94 8.53 -22.52 -2.06
CA TYR A 94 9.63 -22.22 -2.99
C TYR A 94 9.44 -22.79 -4.41
N SER A 95 8.24 -23.23 -4.75
CA SER A 95 7.95 -23.91 -6.03
C SER A 95 6.51 -23.66 -6.50
N TYR A 96 5.59 -23.36 -5.58
CA TYR A 96 4.19 -23.11 -5.96
C TYR A 96 4.09 -21.96 -6.95
N TYR A 97 3.46 -22.27 -8.08
CA TYR A 97 3.25 -21.35 -9.19
C TYR A 97 1.77 -21.21 -9.48
N ASN A 98 1.33 -19.96 -9.59
CA ASN A 98 0.02 -19.57 -10.06
C ASN A 98 0.15 -18.36 -10.98
N GLU A 99 -0.31 -18.52 -12.21
CA GLU A 99 -0.16 -17.51 -13.27
C GLU A 99 -0.87 -16.20 -12.93
N TYR A 100 -2.10 -16.27 -12.41
CA TYR A 100 -2.82 -15.08 -11.96
C TYR A 100 -2.14 -14.38 -10.77
N VAL A 101 -1.54 -15.13 -9.84
CA VAL A 101 -0.79 -14.52 -8.73
C VAL A 101 0.46 -13.80 -9.25
N SER A 102 1.08 -14.33 -10.31
CA SER A 102 2.22 -13.71 -10.98
C SER A 102 1.80 -12.39 -11.65
N LEU A 103 0.66 -12.36 -12.34
CA LEU A 103 0.05 -11.11 -12.83
C LEU A 103 -0.21 -10.09 -11.72
N VAL A 104 -0.85 -10.51 -10.62
CA VAL A 104 -1.12 -9.61 -9.48
C VAL A 104 0.20 -9.07 -8.90
N SER A 105 1.20 -9.94 -8.75
CA SER A 105 2.54 -9.56 -8.27
C SER A 105 3.22 -8.57 -9.22
N ALA A 106 3.14 -8.80 -10.54
CA ALA A 106 3.70 -7.92 -11.54
C ALA A 106 3.05 -6.53 -11.54
N HIS A 107 1.71 -6.48 -11.42
CA HIS A 107 0.98 -5.23 -11.24
C HIS A 107 1.44 -4.47 -9.99
N MET A 108 1.52 -5.16 -8.85
CA MET A 108 1.97 -4.55 -7.59
C MET A 108 3.42 -4.08 -7.68
N MET A 109 4.30 -4.84 -8.34
CA MET A 109 5.70 -4.47 -8.53
C MET A 109 5.82 -3.18 -9.35
N GLY A 110 5.02 -3.03 -10.42
CA GLY A 110 4.97 -1.79 -11.20
C GLY A 110 4.53 -0.58 -10.39
N TYR A 111 3.52 -0.74 -9.52
CA TYR A 111 3.13 0.31 -8.58
C TYR A 111 4.24 0.62 -7.56
N PHE A 112 4.86 -0.38 -6.94
CA PHE A 112 5.90 -0.16 -5.93
C PHE A 112 7.19 0.42 -6.53
N LEU A 113 7.47 0.21 -7.82
CA LEU A 113 8.49 0.96 -8.55
C LEU A 113 8.15 2.45 -8.64
N TRP A 114 6.89 2.78 -8.92
CA TRP A 114 6.42 4.17 -8.91
C TRP A 114 6.47 4.77 -7.50
N ASP A 115 6.04 4.02 -6.48
CA ASP A 115 6.06 4.46 -5.08
C ASP A 115 7.50 4.70 -4.60
N PHE A 116 8.43 3.81 -4.95
CA PHE A 116 9.86 3.99 -4.70
C PHE A 116 10.40 5.26 -5.38
N TYR A 117 10.09 5.47 -6.67
CA TYR A 117 10.49 6.67 -7.39
C TYR A 117 9.99 7.95 -6.69
N VAL A 118 8.71 7.99 -6.30
CA VAL A 118 8.10 9.14 -5.62
C VAL A 118 8.71 9.35 -4.24
N CYS A 119 8.84 8.29 -3.43
CA CYS A 119 9.43 8.35 -2.11
C CYS A 119 10.90 8.79 -2.15
N ALA A 120 11.68 8.31 -3.12
CA ALA A 120 13.07 8.73 -3.30
C ALA A 120 13.14 10.21 -3.74
N ARG A 121 12.35 10.60 -4.75
CA ARG A 121 12.32 11.97 -5.30
C ARG A 121 11.90 13.02 -4.27
N TYR A 122 11.01 12.64 -3.36
CA TYR A 122 10.41 13.50 -2.34
C TYR A 122 10.71 13.01 -0.91
N CYS A 123 11.87 12.36 -0.70
CA CYS A 123 12.24 11.77 0.59
C CYS A 123 12.25 12.79 1.73
N LYS A 124 12.62 14.05 1.45
CA LYS A 124 12.57 15.14 2.44
C LYS A 124 11.14 15.48 2.91
N PHE A 125 10.12 15.12 2.14
CA PHE A 125 8.71 15.40 2.45
C PHE A 125 8.04 14.25 3.20
N PHE A 126 8.26 13.01 2.75
CA PHE A 126 7.64 11.83 3.33
C PHE A 126 8.44 11.26 4.51
N GLY A 127 9.76 11.40 4.49
CA GLY A 127 10.66 10.86 5.50
C GLY A 127 11.08 9.42 5.24
N ILE A 128 12.06 8.97 6.01
CA ILE A 128 12.74 7.69 5.78
C ILE A 128 11.83 6.46 5.95
N GLY A 129 10.79 6.56 6.80
CA GLY A 129 9.86 5.44 7.01
C GLY A 129 9.09 5.06 5.75
N PHE A 130 8.61 6.04 4.99
CA PHE A 130 7.92 5.77 3.71
C PHE A 130 8.87 5.26 2.63
N LEU A 131 10.13 5.75 2.59
CA LEU A 131 11.13 5.20 1.68
C LEU A 131 11.46 3.73 2.03
N GLY A 132 11.62 3.43 3.32
CA GLY A 132 11.82 2.06 3.80
C GLY A 132 10.65 1.14 3.45
N HIS A 133 9.41 1.65 3.56
CA HIS A 133 8.22 0.93 3.08
C HIS A 133 8.28 0.64 1.59
N ALA A 134 8.53 1.66 0.75
CA ALA A 134 8.57 1.50 -0.69
C ALA A 134 9.63 0.48 -1.14
N VAL A 135 10.82 0.53 -0.52
CA VAL A 135 11.91 -0.44 -0.76
C VAL A 135 11.48 -1.84 -0.33
N GLY A 136 10.97 -1.99 0.90
CA GLY A 136 10.56 -3.29 1.43
C GLY A 136 9.45 -3.95 0.61
N SER A 137 8.41 -3.19 0.27
CA SER A 137 7.30 -3.64 -0.58
C SER A 137 7.77 -4.06 -1.96
N LEU A 138 8.67 -3.29 -2.59
CA LEU A 138 9.27 -3.64 -3.87
C LEU A 138 10.08 -4.94 -3.79
N MET A 139 10.88 -5.12 -2.74
CA MET A 139 11.70 -6.33 -2.54
C MET A 139 10.84 -7.58 -2.38
N VAL A 140 9.85 -7.58 -1.49
CA VAL A 140 8.99 -8.76 -1.26
C VAL A 140 8.14 -9.10 -2.47
N THR A 141 7.64 -8.10 -3.21
CA THR A 141 6.87 -8.32 -4.43
C THR A 141 7.75 -8.85 -5.57
N THR A 142 9.01 -8.41 -5.66
CA THR A 142 9.95 -8.96 -6.64
C THR A 142 10.25 -10.43 -6.35
N CYS A 143 10.32 -10.80 -5.07
CA CYS A 143 10.56 -12.19 -4.66
C CYS A 143 9.43 -13.13 -5.07
N THR A 144 8.19 -12.66 -5.25
CA THR A 144 7.06 -13.54 -5.64
C THR A 144 7.06 -13.90 -7.12
N LEU A 145 7.81 -13.15 -7.94
CA LEU A 145 8.12 -13.46 -9.34
C LEU A 145 9.36 -14.36 -9.51
N ARG A 146 9.90 -14.89 -8.41
CA ARG A 146 10.69 -16.13 -8.42
C ARG A 146 9.82 -17.12 -7.67
N PRO A 147 9.16 -18.10 -8.30
CA PRO A 147 7.96 -18.79 -7.82
C PRO A 147 8.07 -19.23 -6.35
N SER A 148 7.78 -18.29 -5.46
CA SER A 148 8.03 -18.40 -4.04
C SER A 148 7.11 -17.44 -3.34
N TYR A 149 6.58 -17.81 -2.18
CA TYR A 149 5.68 -16.97 -1.39
C TYR A 149 4.39 -16.53 -2.12
N GLN A 150 4.05 -17.08 -3.29
CA GLN A 150 2.89 -16.65 -4.09
C GLN A 150 1.58 -16.77 -3.31
N GLN A 151 1.41 -17.84 -2.52
CA GLN A 151 0.25 -18.02 -1.64
C GLN A 151 0.07 -16.92 -0.56
N TRP A 152 1.13 -16.18 -0.25
CA TRP A 152 1.14 -15.09 0.73
C TRP A 152 0.86 -13.71 0.13
N VAL A 153 0.88 -13.57 -1.20
CA VAL A 153 0.69 -12.29 -1.91
C VAL A 153 -0.59 -11.60 -1.46
N GLY A 154 -1.75 -12.24 -1.58
CA GLY A 154 -3.02 -11.64 -1.14
C GLY A 154 -3.02 -11.34 0.37
N LYS A 155 -2.45 -12.25 1.17
CA LYS A 155 -2.46 -12.20 2.63
C LYS A 155 -1.69 -10.99 3.19
N PHE A 156 -0.62 -10.55 2.53
CA PHE A 156 0.09 -9.31 2.89
C PHE A 156 -0.48 -8.08 2.18
N LEU A 157 -0.95 -8.20 0.94
CA LEU A 157 -1.52 -7.07 0.19
C LEU A 157 -2.86 -6.56 0.74
N VAL A 158 -3.57 -7.37 1.54
CA VAL A 158 -4.77 -6.92 2.27
C VAL A 158 -4.49 -5.70 3.16
N PHE A 159 -3.22 -5.43 3.53
CA PHE A 159 -2.81 -4.22 4.24
C PHE A 159 -3.24 -2.92 3.53
N GLU A 160 -3.46 -2.95 2.21
CA GLU A 160 -4.01 -1.81 1.47
C GLU A 160 -5.44 -1.42 1.88
N ALA A 161 -6.17 -2.29 2.60
CA ALA A 161 -7.52 -2.01 3.10
C ALA A 161 -7.60 -0.73 3.95
N SER A 162 -6.53 -0.37 4.67
CA SER A 162 -6.51 0.88 5.46
C SER A 162 -6.22 2.12 4.62
N THR A 163 -5.57 1.99 3.46
CA THR A 163 -5.05 3.11 2.66
C THR A 163 -6.16 4.07 2.18
N PRO A 164 -7.34 3.61 1.72
CA PRO A 164 -8.44 4.51 1.38
C PRO A 164 -8.86 5.39 2.56
N LEU A 165 -8.95 4.80 3.75
CA LEU A 165 -9.36 5.51 4.97
C LEU A 165 -8.28 6.51 5.43
N VAL A 166 -7.00 6.19 5.23
CA VAL A 166 -5.87 7.13 5.45
C VAL A 166 -6.00 8.32 4.50
N ASN A 167 -6.23 8.08 3.22
CA ASN A 167 -6.32 9.13 2.21
C ASN A 167 -7.53 10.04 2.46
N VAL A 168 -8.71 9.47 2.76
CA VAL A 168 -9.88 10.26 3.14
C VAL A 168 -9.60 11.10 4.39
N ASN A 169 -8.98 10.52 5.42
CA ASN A 169 -8.63 11.26 6.63
C ASN A 169 -7.69 12.43 6.32
N TRP A 170 -6.70 12.20 5.44
CA TRP A 170 -5.75 13.21 5.02
C TRP A 170 -6.44 14.35 4.25
N TYR A 171 -7.32 14.06 3.28
CA TYR A 171 -8.07 15.10 2.56
C TYR A 171 -8.91 15.95 3.49
N ILE A 172 -9.62 15.33 4.44
CA ILE A 172 -10.41 16.05 5.43
C ILE A 172 -9.53 16.97 6.27
N SER A 173 -8.34 16.49 6.66
CA SER A 173 -7.36 17.29 7.39
C SER A 173 -6.90 18.51 6.60
N GLN A 174 -6.57 18.35 5.30
CA GLN A 174 -6.15 19.49 4.47
C GLN A 174 -7.25 20.52 4.29
N LEU A 175 -8.48 20.08 3.99
CA LEU A 175 -9.62 20.98 3.84
C LEU A 175 -9.96 21.72 5.14
N SER A 176 -9.67 21.12 6.29
CA SER A 176 -9.86 21.75 7.61
C SER A 176 -8.80 22.80 7.95
N ARG A 177 -7.67 22.83 7.23
CA ARG A 177 -6.60 23.84 7.40
C ARG A 177 -6.82 25.09 6.54
N ALA A 178 -7.86 25.13 5.71
CA ALA A 178 -8.24 26.33 4.97
C ALA A 178 -8.52 27.51 5.94
N PRO A 179 -8.21 28.76 5.55
CA PRO A 179 -8.47 29.94 6.40
C PRO A 179 -9.92 30.02 6.91
N SER A 180 -10.09 30.54 8.13
CA SER A 180 -11.35 30.55 8.90
C SER A 180 -12.55 31.23 8.24
N THR A 181 -12.32 31.99 7.16
CA THR A 181 -13.36 32.61 6.32
C THR A 181 -14.12 31.61 5.45
N ARG A 182 -13.61 30.39 5.25
CA ARG A 182 -14.33 29.33 4.53
C ARG A 182 -14.99 28.40 5.55
N LYS A 183 -16.32 28.44 5.63
CA LYS A 183 -17.15 27.55 6.48
C LYS A 183 -16.64 26.11 6.35
N ARG A 184 -16.45 25.41 7.47
CA ARG A 184 -15.97 24.02 7.49
C ARG A 184 -16.80 23.19 6.49
N VAL A 185 -16.18 22.81 5.37
CA VAL A 185 -16.88 22.19 4.23
C VAL A 185 -17.36 20.78 4.59
N ILE A 186 -16.61 20.06 5.45
CA ILE A 186 -16.91 18.68 5.80
C ILE A 186 -17.48 18.61 7.23
N PRO A 187 -18.66 17.98 7.42
CA PRO A 187 -19.25 17.80 8.74
C PRO A 187 -18.30 17.07 9.70
N ALA A 188 -18.24 17.53 10.95
CA ALA A 188 -17.37 16.94 11.98
C ALA A 188 -17.65 15.43 12.20
N ARG A 189 -18.90 15.00 12.00
CA ARG A 189 -19.31 13.60 12.09
C ARG A 189 -18.61 12.72 11.05
N VAL A 190 -18.45 13.20 9.82
CA VAL A 190 -17.78 12.45 8.74
C VAL A 190 -16.31 12.22 9.07
N ASN A 191 -15.62 13.26 9.54
CA ASN A 191 -14.22 13.14 9.98
C ASN A 191 -14.08 12.13 11.13
N PHE A 192 -14.98 12.19 12.10
CA PHE A 192 -14.97 11.29 13.26
C PHE A 192 -15.22 9.82 12.86
N VAL A 193 -16.23 9.55 12.03
CA VAL A 193 -16.54 8.21 11.54
C VAL A 193 -15.35 7.64 10.75
N ASN A 194 -14.80 8.41 9.80
CA ASN A 194 -13.62 7.96 9.05
C ASN A 194 -12.43 7.72 9.98
N GLY A 195 -12.22 8.56 11.00
CA GLY A 195 -11.15 8.38 11.98
C GLY A 195 -11.27 7.06 12.76
N ILE A 196 -12.48 6.70 13.19
CA ILE A 196 -12.75 5.41 13.87
C ILE A 196 -12.52 4.24 12.91
N LEU A 197 -13.11 4.30 11.70
CA LEU A 197 -12.94 3.24 10.71
C LEU A 197 -11.46 3.04 10.37
N LEU A 198 -10.73 4.12 10.13
CA LEU A 198 -9.28 4.08 9.90
C LEU A 198 -8.55 3.37 11.05
N PHE A 199 -8.84 3.77 12.29
CA PHE A 199 -8.18 3.19 13.46
C PHE A 199 -8.44 1.69 13.60
N ILE A 200 -9.70 1.27 13.46
CA ILE A 200 -10.11 -0.13 13.54
C ILE A 200 -9.50 -0.94 12.39
N THR A 201 -9.64 -0.49 11.15
CA THR A 201 -9.11 -1.21 9.98
C THR A 201 -7.59 -1.32 10.04
N PHE A 202 -6.88 -0.24 10.40
CA PHE A 202 -5.42 -0.29 10.54
C PHE A 202 -5.02 -1.27 11.64
N PHE A 203 -5.67 -1.23 12.80
CA PHE A 203 -5.39 -2.15 13.91
C PHE A 203 -5.63 -3.61 13.51
N CYS A 204 -6.82 -3.94 12.99
CA CYS A 204 -7.16 -5.31 12.65
C CYS A 204 -6.29 -5.87 11.53
N VAL A 205 -6.08 -5.10 10.46
CA VAL A 205 -5.43 -5.60 9.24
C VAL A 205 -3.90 -5.54 9.33
N ARG A 206 -3.32 -4.46 9.89
CA ARG A 206 -1.87 -4.26 9.90
C ARG A 206 -1.19 -4.69 11.19
N ILE A 207 -1.88 -4.58 12.33
CA ILE A 207 -1.30 -4.93 13.63
C ILE A 207 -1.64 -6.38 13.97
N VAL A 208 -2.93 -6.71 14.09
CA VAL A 208 -3.37 -8.06 14.50
C VAL A 208 -3.06 -9.06 13.39
N TRP A 209 -3.68 -8.90 12.22
CA TRP A 209 -3.47 -9.81 11.10
C TRP A 209 -2.03 -9.78 10.61
N GLY A 210 -1.40 -8.60 10.48
CA GLY A 210 -0.01 -8.51 10.04
C GLY A 210 0.98 -9.27 10.93
N THR A 211 0.81 -9.23 12.24
CA THR A 211 1.65 -10.01 13.18
C THR A 211 1.38 -11.50 13.06
N ILE A 212 0.11 -11.92 12.95
CA ILE A 212 -0.26 -13.33 12.76
C ILE A 212 0.32 -13.86 11.44
N ALA A 213 0.16 -13.11 10.35
CA ALA A 213 0.67 -13.48 9.02
C ALA A 213 2.19 -13.61 9.02
N LEU A 214 2.92 -12.71 9.68
CA LEU A 214 4.36 -12.82 9.85
C LEU A 214 4.75 -14.10 10.59
N VAL A 215 4.14 -14.39 11.75
CA VAL A 215 4.47 -15.59 12.54
C VAL A 215 4.17 -16.87 11.76
N LEU A 216 3.04 -16.93 11.05
CA LEU A 216 2.67 -18.08 10.23
C LEU A 216 3.62 -18.26 9.03
N LEU A 217 4.01 -17.16 8.39
CA LEU A 217 4.98 -17.19 7.30
C LEU A 217 6.34 -17.71 7.79
N ASP A 218 6.84 -17.17 8.90
CA ASP A 218 8.14 -17.54 9.46
C ASP A 218 8.15 -19.00 9.92
N TYR A 219 7.05 -19.47 10.53
CA TYR A 219 6.86 -20.87 10.85
C TYR A 219 6.88 -21.76 9.61
N GLN A 220 6.25 -21.33 8.51
CA GLN A 220 6.26 -22.09 7.26
C GLN A 220 7.64 -22.12 6.61
N VAL A 221 8.37 -20.99 6.61
CA VAL A 221 9.77 -20.92 6.16
C VAL A 221 10.61 -21.93 6.94
N TRP A 222 10.48 -21.96 8.26
CA TRP A 222 11.20 -22.91 9.12
C TRP A 222 10.81 -24.36 8.81
N LYS A 223 9.51 -24.65 8.70
CA LYS A 223 9.00 -26.01 8.45
C LYS A 223 9.42 -26.57 7.09
N GLN A 224 9.49 -25.72 6.07
CA GLN A 224 9.84 -26.11 4.70
C GLN A 224 11.33 -25.86 4.39
N TRP A 225 12.14 -25.52 5.39
CA TRP A 225 13.57 -25.31 5.20
C TRP A 225 14.28 -26.63 4.86
N SER A 226 15.01 -26.64 3.75
CA SER A 226 15.71 -27.81 3.21
C SER A 226 17.03 -27.40 2.55
N SER A 227 17.83 -28.37 2.09
CA SER A 227 19.07 -28.12 1.33
C SER A 227 18.85 -27.32 0.05
N ASP A 228 17.66 -27.43 -0.54
CA ASP A 228 17.31 -26.79 -1.81
C ASP A 228 16.67 -25.40 -1.61
N THR A 229 16.51 -24.97 -0.36
CA THR A 229 15.95 -23.67 -0.04
C THR A 229 16.86 -22.54 -0.54
N PRO A 230 16.35 -21.59 -1.34
CA PRO A 230 17.11 -20.40 -1.70
C PRO A 230 17.37 -19.53 -0.45
N VAL A 231 18.52 -19.73 0.20
CA VAL A 231 18.88 -19.10 1.49
C VAL A 231 18.63 -17.59 1.49
N PHE A 232 18.98 -16.91 0.39
CA PHE A 232 18.73 -15.49 0.24
C PHE A 232 17.23 -15.13 0.38
N LEU A 233 16.33 -15.83 -0.33
CA LEU A 233 14.89 -15.57 -0.25
C LEU A 233 14.33 -15.95 1.12
N GLY A 234 14.77 -17.12 1.63
CA GLY A 234 14.37 -17.66 2.93
C GLY A 234 14.69 -16.73 4.10
N LEU A 235 15.74 -15.91 4.01
CA LEU A 235 16.09 -14.93 5.03
C LEU A 235 15.54 -13.53 4.74
N LEU A 236 15.57 -13.10 3.47
CA LEU A 236 15.17 -11.76 3.06
C LEU A 236 13.69 -11.50 3.33
N VAL A 237 12.81 -12.42 2.92
CA VAL A 237 11.35 -12.19 2.98
C VAL A 237 10.86 -12.09 4.43
N PRO A 238 11.23 -12.99 5.36
CA PRO A 238 10.95 -12.82 6.79
C PRO A 238 11.48 -11.50 7.35
N SER A 239 12.74 -11.18 7.07
CA SER A 239 13.40 -9.99 7.60
C SER A 239 12.71 -8.70 7.16
N VAL A 240 12.33 -8.61 5.88
CA VAL A 240 11.62 -7.43 5.36
C VAL A 240 10.21 -7.36 5.94
N ASN A 241 9.49 -8.47 6.06
CA ASN A 241 8.14 -8.47 6.66
C ASN A 241 8.18 -8.09 8.15
N LEU A 242 9.20 -8.51 8.90
CA LEU A 242 9.44 -8.05 10.26
C LEU A 242 9.62 -6.53 10.31
N LEU A 243 10.46 -5.97 9.42
CA LEU A 243 10.67 -4.52 9.34
C LEU A 243 9.37 -3.77 8.97
N MET A 244 8.59 -4.30 8.02
CA MET A 244 7.27 -3.75 7.66
C MET A 244 6.31 -3.77 8.85
N THR A 245 6.37 -4.82 9.67
CA THR A 245 5.55 -4.97 10.86
C THR A 245 5.94 -3.93 11.92
N VAL A 246 7.22 -3.76 12.19
CA VAL A 246 7.74 -2.70 13.08
C VAL A 246 7.28 -1.31 12.61
N LEU A 247 7.33 -1.05 11.30
CA LEU A 247 6.87 0.20 10.73
C LEU A 247 5.36 0.42 10.92
N ASN A 248 4.54 -0.63 10.80
CA ASN A 248 3.11 -0.57 11.10
C ASN A 248 2.85 -0.22 12.58
N PHE A 249 3.57 -0.82 13.53
CA PHE A 249 3.49 -0.46 14.94
C PHE A 249 3.89 1.00 15.19
N TYR A 250 4.94 1.47 14.53
CA TYR A 250 5.37 2.87 14.60
C TYR A 250 4.26 3.82 14.12
N TRP A 251 3.65 3.57 12.96
CA TRP A 251 2.56 4.39 12.44
C TRP A 251 1.32 4.35 13.35
N PHE A 252 0.98 3.18 13.87
CA PHE A 252 -0.13 3.05 14.82
C PHE A 252 0.11 3.87 16.11
N SER A 253 1.32 3.84 16.65
CA SER A 253 1.72 4.69 17.79
C SER A 253 1.55 6.18 17.51
N LYS A 254 1.87 6.63 16.28
CA LYS A 254 1.60 8.02 15.84
C LYS A 254 0.10 8.31 15.77
N MET A 255 -0.71 7.40 15.25
CA MET A 255 -2.17 7.56 15.20
C MET A 255 -2.75 7.70 16.61
N VAL A 256 -2.34 6.84 17.56
CA VAL A 256 -2.75 6.93 18.97
C VAL A 256 -2.35 8.27 19.59
N THR A 257 -1.14 8.74 19.30
CA THR A 257 -0.65 10.02 19.80
C THR A 257 -1.49 11.19 19.29
N ILE A 258 -1.85 11.19 18.01
CA ILE A 258 -2.72 12.21 17.41
C ILE A 258 -4.12 12.15 18.03
N ALA A 259 -4.69 10.95 18.21
CA ALA A 259 -6.00 10.76 18.84
C ALA A 259 -6.03 11.32 20.29
N LYS A 260 -5.01 11.01 21.10
CA LYS A 260 -4.87 11.53 22.47
C LYS A 260 -4.79 13.06 22.49
N LYS A 261 -4.03 13.66 21.57
CA LYS A 261 -3.91 15.12 21.46
C LYS A 261 -5.25 15.77 21.12
N THR A 262 -5.97 15.22 20.14
CA THR A 262 -7.30 15.71 19.73
C THR A 262 -8.32 15.60 20.86
N TYR A 263 -8.34 14.48 21.58
CA TYR A 263 -9.21 14.28 22.73
C TYR A 263 -8.94 15.28 23.87
N ASN A 264 -7.67 15.47 24.23
CA ASN A 264 -7.28 16.41 25.28
C ASN A 264 -7.60 17.87 24.90
N ALA A 265 -7.43 18.25 23.64
CA ALA A 265 -7.82 19.57 23.14
C ALA A 265 -9.33 19.79 23.27
N SER A 266 -10.14 18.80 22.91
CA SER A 266 -11.61 18.85 23.06
C SER A 266 -12.04 19.00 24.53
N LYS A 267 -11.38 18.28 25.45
CA LYS A 267 -11.65 18.37 26.89
C LYS A 267 -11.33 19.75 27.46
N LYS A 268 -10.26 20.40 26.95
CA LYS A 268 -9.89 21.76 27.37
C LYS A 268 -10.93 22.79 26.92
N VAL A 269 -11.44 22.69 25.69
CA VAL A 269 -12.51 23.56 25.17
C VAL A 269 -13.79 23.41 25.98
N SER A 270 -14.21 22.17 26.27
CA SER A 270 -15.41 21.89 27.08
C SER A 270 -15.33 22.35 28.54
N LYS A 271 -14.13 22.61 29.06
CA LYS A 271 -13.94 23.18 30.41
C LYS A 271 -13.94 24.70 30.44
N LEU A 272 -13.77 25.34 29.29
CA LEU A 272 -13.70 26.79 29.12
C LEU A 272 -15.01 27.39 28.58
N ALA A 273 -15.92 26.54 28.09
CA ALA A 273 -17.27 26.87 27.66
C ALA A 273 -18.27 26.52 28.77
#